data_AF-A0AAW1HET4-F1
#
_entry.id   AF-A0AAW1HET4-F1
#
_cell.length_a   1.000
_cell.length_b   1.000
_cell.length_c   1.000
_cell.angle_alpha   90.00
_cell.angle_beta   90.00
_cell.angle_gamma   90.00
#
_symmetry.space_group_name_H-M   'P 1'
#
loop_
_entity.id
_entity.type
_entity.pdbx_description
1 polymer ?
#
loop_
_entity_poly.entity_id
_entity_poly.type
_entity_poly.pdbx_seq_one_letter_code
_entity_poly.pdbx_strand_id
1 'polypeptide(L)'
;MTYKLTENMKFNHAFSKFEENAGLPWLHSFLRRNSEQAVLKAEGFSRHRMLGMNKVAVNSYFHLLHEIMKEHDLCNKLASIYNVNEIGLQLNVKPSIDIAEKGSTAVSAAMPKAQRQ
;
A
#
# COMPACT_ATOMS: atom_id res chain seq x y z
N MET A 1 -10.22 6.89 -17.31
CA MET A 1 -9.21 7.61 -18.12
C MET A 1 -9.21 7.11 -19.57
N THR A 2 -9.24 5.78 -19.78
CA THR A 2 -9.16 5.16 -21.11
C THR A 2 -10.35 5.49 -22.04
N TYR A 3 -11.57 5.51 -21.52
CA TYR A 3 -12.77 5.89 -22.29
C TYR A 3 -12.70 7.31 -22.84
N LYS A 4 -12.36 8.28 -21.99
CA LYS A 4 -12.23 9.69 -22.39
C LYS A 4 -11.16 9.87 -23.47
N LEU A 5 -10.06 9.12 -23.39
CA LEU A 5 -9.01 9.14 -24.40
C LEU A 5 -9.52 8.62 -25.76
N THR A 6 -10.26 7.51 -25.77
CA THR A 6 -10.75 6.90 -27.01
C THR A 6 -11.87 7.71 -27.66
N GLU A 7 -12.74 8.34 -26.87
CA GLU A 7 -13.77 9.29 -27.36
C GLU A 7 -13.10 10.53 -27.99
N ASN A 8 -12.09 11.11 -27.33
CA ASN A 8 -11.33 12.24 -27.88
C ASN A 8 -10.61 11.89 -29.18
N MET A 9 -10.10 10.66 -29.30
CA MET A 9 -9.41 10.16 -30.50
C MET A 9 -10.37 9.60 -31.56
N LYS A 10 -11.69 9.57 -31.29
CA LYS A 10 -12.75 9.04 -32.18
C LYS A 10 -12.52 7.60 -32.65
N PHE A 11 -11.88 6.78 -31.82
CA PHE A 11 -11.71 5.36 -32.14
C PHE A 11 -13.00 4.59 -31.87
N ASN A 12 -13.35 3.66 -32.75
CA ASN A 12 -14.45 2.75 -32.48
C ASN A 12 -14.09 1.83 -31.31
N HIS A 13 -14.91 1.82 -30.25
CA HIS A 13 -14.63 1.07 -29.04
C HIS A 13 -15.88 0.43 -28.44
N ALA A 14 -15.67 -0.71 -27.78
CA ALA A 14 -16.72 -1.47 -27.08
C ALA A 14 -16.86 -1.09 -25.59
N PHE A 15 -16.42 0.11 -25.19
CA PHE A 15 -16.54 0.57 -23.81
C PHE A 15 -17.99 0.88 -23.41
N SER A 16 -18.28 0.71 -22.12
CA SER A 16 -19.59 1.05 -21.58
C SER A 16 -19.77 2.56 -21.60
N LYS A 17 -20.79 3.05 -22.30
CA LYS A 17 -21.14 4.48 -22.33
C LYS A 17 -21.80 4.95 -21.03
N PHE A 18 -22.40 4.03 -20.26
CA PHE A 18 -23.05 4.34 -18.99
C PHE A 18 -22.03 4.47 -17.85
N GLU A 19 -21.10 3.52 -17.76
CA GLU A 19 -20.07 3.51 -16.71
C GLU A 19 -18.78 4.26 -17.12
N GLU A 20 -18.68 4.70 -18.37
CA GLU A 20 -17.51 5.38 -18.96
C GLU A 20 -16.19 4.62 -18.75
N ASN A 21 -16.25 3.29 -18.74
CA ASN A 21 -15.13 2.42 -18.38
C ASN A 21 -14.92 1.27 -19.37
N ALA A 22 -13.68 0.79 -19.40
CA ALA A 22 -13.30 -0.38 -20.18
C ALA A 22 -13.62 -1.67 -19.41
N GLY A 23 -14.25 -2.64 -20.08
CA GLY A 23 -14.60 -3.93 -19.47
C GLY A 23 -13.42 -4.90 -19.33
N LEU A 24 -13.64 -6.01 -18.61
CA LEU A 24 -12.67 -7.09 -18.41
C LEU A 24 -12.00 -7.61 -19.70
N PRO A 25 -12.72 -7.82 -20.83
CA PRO A 25 -12.08 -8.30 -22.06
C PRO A 25 -11.01 -7.36 -22.61
N TRP A 26 -11.22 -6.05 -22.44
CA TRP A 26 -10.23 -5.05 -22.83
C TRP A 26 -9.00 -5.12 -21.92
N LEU A 27 -9.20 -5.26 -20.61
CA LEU A 27 -8.12 -5.39 -19.63
C LEU A 27 -7.26 -6.63 -19.92
N HIS A 28 -7.88 -7.79 -20.17
CA HIS A 28 -7.14 -9.00 -20.55
C HIS A 28 -6.34 -8.81 -21.84
N SER A 29 -6.93 -8.19 -22.85
CA SER A 29 -6.24 -7.90 -24.12
C SER A 29 -5.09 -6.92 -23.94
N PHE A 30 -5.23 -5.95 -23.02
CA PHE A 30 -4.20 -4.99 -22.67
C PHE A 30 -3.02 -5.65 -21.95
N LEU A 31 -3.29 -6.47 -20.91
CA LEU A 31 -2.24 -7.19 -20.19
C LEU A 31 -1.50 -8.19 -21.08
N ARG A 32 -2.20 -8.82 -22.05
CA ARG A 32 -1.55 -9.70 -23.04
C ARG A 32 -0.53 -8.97 -23.93
N ARG A 33 -0.77 -7.69 -24.24
CA ARG A 33 0.16 -6.88 -25.03
C ARG A 33 1.28 -6.25 -24.21
N ASN A 34 1.10 -6.15 -22.89
CA ASN A 34 2.05 -5.55 -21.96
C ASN A 34 2.46 -6.61 -20.93
N SER A 35 3.25 -7.61 -21.38
CA SER A 35 3.69 -8.74 -20.55
C SER A 35 4.51 -8.34 -19.32
N GLU A 36 5.09 -7.14 -19.36
CA GLU A 36 5.85 -6.53 -18.27
C GLU A 36 4.94 -6.05 -17.12
N GLN A 37 3.61 -6.06 -17.30
CA GLN A 37 2.65 -5.67 -16.28
C GLN A 37 1.87 -6.89 -15.76
N ALA A 38 1.67 -6.93 -14.45
CA ALA A 38 0.94 -7.98 -13.76
C ALA A 38 -0.11 -7.38 -12.82
N VAL A 39 -1.20 -8.13 -12.61
CA VAL A 39 -2.19 -7.83 -11.57
C VAL A 39 -1.65 -8.37 -10.26
N LEU A 40 -1.38 -7.50 -9.29
CA LEU A 40 -0.88 -7.85 -7.98
C LEU A 40 -1.90 -7.47 -6.91
N LYS A 41 -1.99 -8.30 -5.88
CA LYS A 41 -2.70 -7.93 -4.66
C LYS A 41 -1.77 -7.04 -3.85
N ALA A 42 -2.18 -5.80 -3.59
CA ALA A 42 -1.39 -4.89 -2.77
C ALA A 42 -1.26 -5.45 -1.35
N GLU A 43 -0.17 -5.11 -0.68
CA GLU A 43 -0.08 -5.32 0.75
C GLU A 43 -0.82 -4.19 1.47
N GLY A 44 -1.72 -4.57 2.38
CA GLY A 44 -2.50 -3.62 3.16
C GLY A 44 -1.63 -2.99 4.24
N PHE A 45 -1.12 -1.79 4.00
CA PHE A 45 -0.42 -1.00 5.00
C PHE A 45 -1.36 0.01 5.65
N SER A 46 -1.40 0.02 6.99
CA SER A 46 -2.10 1.11 7.68
C SER A 46 -1.42 2.44 7.36
N ARG A 47 -2.21 3.51 7.21
CA ARG A 47 -1.66 4.85 6.97
C ARG A 47 -0.60 5.25 8.00
N HIS A 48 -0.82 4.89 9.27
CA HIS A 48 0.14 5.13 10.35
C HIS A 48 1.47 4.42 10.11
N ARG A 49 1.45 3.16 9.62
CA ARG A 49 2.66 2.42 9.29
C ARG A 49 3.40 3.05 8.12
N MET A 50 2.70 3.46 7.06
CA MET A 50 3.31 4.17 5.92
C MET A 50 3.99 5.48 6.36
N LEU A 51 3.34 6.25 7.23
CA LEU A 51 3.91 7.50 7.74
C LEU A 51 5.06 7.26 8.73
N GLY A 52 5.01 6.21 9.54
CA GLY A 52 6.02 5.89 10.55
C GLY A 52 7.26 5.16 10.01
N MET A 53 7.16 4.48 8.86
CA MET A 53 8.26 3.71 8.25
C MET A 53 9.04 4.53 7.21
N ASN A 54 9.24 5.83 7.46
CA ASN A 54 10.10 6.66 6.62
C ASN A 54 11.48 6.83 7.29
N LYS A 55 12.52 7.12 6.49
CA LYS A 55 13.91 7.22 6.98
C LYS A 55 14.05 8.21 8.14
N VAL A 56 13.35 9.34 8.10
CA VAL A 56 13.40 10.38 9.13
C VAL A 56 12.79 9.87 10.43
N ALA A 57 11.56 9.36 10.38
CA ALA A 57 10.84 8.84 11.54
C ALA A 57 11.57 7.65 12.19
N VAL A 58 12.10 6.73 11.37
CA VAL A 58 12.88 5.58 11.84
C VAL A 58 14.17 6.04 12.52
N ASN A 59 14.90 6.99 11.91
CA ASN A 59 16.13 7.50 12.50
C ASN A 59 15.86 8.23 13.83
N SER A 60 14.84 9.08 13.89
CA SER A 60 14.43 9.75 15.12
C SER A 60 14.03 8.77 16.22
N TYR A 61 13.30 7.71 15.87
CA TYR A 61 12.92 6.66 16.82
C TYR A 61 14.15 5.95 17.41
N PHE A 62 15.09 5.50 16.58
CA PHE A 62 16.27 4.79 17.06
C PHE A 62 17.25 5.69 17.82
N HIS A 63 17.34 6.97 17.45
CA HIS A 63 18.10 7.95 18.22
C HIS A 63 17.55 8.09 19.64
N LEU A 64 16.24 8.32 19.77
CA LEU A 64 15.58 8.43 21.06
C LEU A 64 15.71 7.15 21.89
N LEU A 65 15.53 5.98 21.26
CA LEU A 65 15.72 4.69 21.92
C LEU A 65 17.13 4.56 22.47
N HIS A 66 18.16 4.90 21.68
CA HIS A 66 19.55 4.83 22.10
C HIS A 66 19.85 5.78 23.27
N GLU A 67 19.31 7.00 23.26
CA GLU A 67 19.47 7.95 24.36
C GLU A 67 18.86 7.42 25.66
N ILE A 68 17.62 6.93 25.61
CA ILE A 68 16.92 6.36 26.78
C ILE A 68 17.67 5.14 27.32
N MET A 69 18.13 4.25 26.42
CA MET A 69 18.89 3.08 26.81
C MET A 69 20.20 3.43 27.50
N LYS A 70 20.86 4.52 27.07
CA LYS A 70 22.10 5.02 27.68
C LYS A 70 21.84 5.73 29.01
N GLU A 71 20.81 6.56 29.09
CA GLU A 71 20.43 7.30 30.30
C GLU A 71 20.11 6.36 31.47
N HIS A 72 19.45 5.23 31.19
CA HIS A 72 19.03 4.27 32.21
C HIS A 72 19.95 3.05 32.36
N ASP A 73 21.12 3.05 31.70
CA ASP A 73 22.08 1.93 31.71
C ASP A 73 21.40 0.57 31.43
N LEU A 74 20.55 0.56 30.39
CA LEU A 74 19.74 -0.58 29.97
C LEU A 74 20.40 -1.39 28.84
N CYS A 75 21.48 -0.90 28.23
CA CYS A 75 22.20 -1.57 27.14
C CYS A 75 22.60 -3.01 27.49
N ASN A 76 22.97 -3.27 28.75
CA ASN A 76 23.37 -4.59 29.24
C ASN A 76 22.26 -5.29 30.07
N LYS A 77 21.06 -4.71 30.17
CA LYS A 77 19.95 -5.17 31.02
C LYS A 77 18.66 -5.36 30.21
N LEU A 78 18.78 -5.91 29.01
CA LEU A 78 17.64 -6.17 28.12
C LEU A 78 16.57 -7.08 28.77
N ALA A 79 16.99 -7.99 29.66
CA ALA A 79 16.08 -8.85 30.42
C ALA A 79 15.14 -8.09 31.37
N SER A 80 15.43 -6.83 31.68
CA SER A 80 14.60 -5.96 32.52
C SER A 80 13.60 -5.12 31.71
N ILE A 81 13.58 -5.24 30.38
CA ILE A 81 12.66 -4.53 29.50
C ILE A 81 11.47 -5.43 29.20
N TYR A 82 10.31 -5.06 29.74
CA TYR A 82 9.06 -5.80 29.53
C TYR A 82 8.18 -5.05 28.55
N ASN A 83 7.79 -5.71 27.46
CA ASN A 83 6.80 -5.17 26.55
C ASN A 83 5.40 -5.53 27.06
N VAL A 84 4.61 -4.52 27.42
CA VAL A 84 3.17 -4.67 27.69
C VAL A 84 2.43 -4.10 26.50
N ASN A 85 2.11 -4.94 25.53
CA ASN A 85 1.30 -4.55 24.39
C ASN A 85 -0.06 -5.23 24.47
N GLU A 86 -1.12 -4.42 24.55
CA GLU A 86 -2.49 -4.91 24.43
C GLU A 86 -2.72 -5.40 22.99
N ILE A 87 -3.28 -6.60 22.85
CA ILE A 87 -3.63 -7.15 21.54
C ILE A 87 -4.91 -6.45 21.08
N GLY A 88 -4.76 -5.34 20.35
CA GLY A 88 -5.86 -4.62 19.74
C GLY A 88 -6.55 -5.43 18.64
N LEU A 89 -7.87 -5.28 18.55
CA LEU A 89 -8.72 -5.86 17.50
C LEU A 89 -8.15 -5.51 16.11
N GLN A 90 -7.91 -6.51 15.26
CA GLN A 90 -7.41 -6.29 13.90
C GLN A 90 -8.49 -5.61 13.03
N LEU A 91 -8.42 -4.29 12.90
CA LEU A 91 -9.25 -3.49 11.97
C LEU A 91 -8.69 -3.49 10.53
N ASN A 92 -8.03 -4.58 10.12
CA ASN A 92 -7.37 -4.62 8.81
C ASN A 92 -8.41 -4.66 7.69
N VAL A 93 -8.49 -3.59 6.92
CA VAL A 93 -9.28 -3.52 5.68
C VAL A 93 -8.61 -4.39 4.61
N LYS A 94 -9.40 -5.10 3.80
CA LYS A 94 -8.88 -5.94 2.71
C LYS A 94 -8.13 -5.06 1.69
N PRO A 95 -6.89 -5.41 1.31
CA PRO A 95 -6.12 -4.60 0.37
C PRO A 95 -6.71 -4.62 -1.04
N SER A 96 -6.42 -3.56 -1.81
CA SER A 96 -6.81 -3.41 -3.20
C SER A 96 -6.06 -4.37 -4.13
N ILE A 97 -6.64 -4.56 -5.32
CA ILE A 97 -5.98 -5.22 -6.44
C ILE A 97 -5.49 -4.10 -7.37
N ASP A 98 -4.19 -4.09 -7.66
CA ASP A 98 -3.53 -3.05 -8.45
C ASP A 98 -2.72 -3.68 -9.61
N ILE A 99 -2.41 -2.87 -10.63
CA ILE A 99 -1.57 -3.27 -11.77
C ILE A 99 -0.19 -2.66 -11.58
N ALA A 100 0.85 -3.49 -11.60
CA ALA A 100 2.24 -3.06 -11.41
C ALA A 100 3.19 -3.84 -12.32
N GLU A 101 4.45 -3.43 -12.36
CA GLU A 101 5.48 -4.11 -13.13
C GLU A 101 5.73 -5.54 -12.59
N LYS A 102 5.85 -6.50 -13.49
CA LYS A 102 6.05 -7.90 -13.18
C LYS A 102 7.40 -8.08 -12.47
N GLY A 103 7.37 -8.66 -11.27
CA GLY A 103 8.55 -8.78 -10.42
C GLY A 103 8.68 -7.68 -9.35
N SER A 104 7.74 -6.74 -9.30
CA SER A 104 7.63 -5.78 -8.19
C SER A 104 7.38 -6.54 -6.88
N THR A 105 8.33 -6.45 -5.94
CA THR A 105 8.31 -7.17 -4.66
C THR A 105 7.40 -6.52 -3.62
N ALA A 106 7.05 -5.24 -3.77
CA ALA A 106 6.14 -4.55 -2.85
C ALA A 106 5.29 -3.52 -3.58
N VAL A 107 3.98 -3.79 -3.67
CA VAL A 107 2.98 -2.79 -4.07
C VAL A 107 2.22 -2.38 -2.81
N SER A 108 2.58 -1.24 -2.25
CA SER A 108 1.96 -0.71 -1.03
C SER A 108 0.78 0.18 -1.40
N ALA A 109 -0.43 -0.23 -1.04
CA ALA A 109 -1.60 0.62 -1.15
C ALA A 109 -1.80 1.40 0.15
N ALA A 110 -1.85 2.73 0.06
CA ALA A 110 -2.18 3.58 1.20
C ALA A 110 -3.66 3.40 1.54
N MET A 111 -3.96 2.69 2.62
CA MET A 111 -5.35 2.41 2.98
C MET A 111 -6.07 3.72 3.37
N PRO A 112 -7.28 3.99 2.83
CA PRO A 112 -8.07 5.16 3.20
C PRO A 112 -8.43 5.10 4.69
N LYS A 113 -8.69 6.26 5.31
CA LYS A 113 -9.18 6.32 6.69
C LYS A 113 -10.46 5.49 6.77
N ALA A 114 -10.54 4.58 7.75
CA ALA A 114 -11.82 3.96 8.09
C ALA A 114 -12.80 5.11 8.44
N GLN A 115 -13.77 5.37 7.57
CA GLN A 115 -14.90 6.22 7.90
C GLN A 115 -15.71 5.44 8.92
N ARG A 116 -15.74 5.93 10.16
CA ARG A 116 -16.71 5.46 11.15
C ARG A 116 -18.10 5.75 10.58
N GLN A 117 -18.90 4.71 10.39
CA GLN A 117 -20.35 4.84 10.25
C GLN A 117 -20.93 5.35 11.58
#